data_AF-K9S6W8-F1
#
_entry.id   AF-K9S6W8-F1
#
_cell.length_a   1.000
_cell.length_b   1.000
_cell.length_c   1.000
_cell.angle_alpha   90.00
_cell.angle_beta   90.00
_cell.angle_gamma   90.00
#
_symmetry.space_group_name_H-M   'P 1'
#
loop_
_entity.id
_entity.type
_entity.pdbx_description
1 polymer ?
#
loop_
_entity_poly.entity_id
_entity_poly.type
_entity_poly.pdbx_seq_one_letter_code
_entity_poly.pdbx_strand_id
1 'polypeptide(L)'
;MMTLSRCASQRSLYRRLAQSLLVGSLSTMGLWAGLAAGPTLNLGRLEIGQSAAYAQDSSLISRYARAVWEVEKKRSYYYQMVKPLMGGSVPDDVCSRRGLPGQVQEICNKFNADSADIVNEKYRLTNEQFNDLTRRQREDPALRDRIRQELLRIQG
;
A
#
# COMPACT_ATOMS: atom_id res chain seq x y z
N MET A 1 -70.72 -15.33 21.52
CA MET A 1 -70.17 -14.21 22.31
C MET A 1 -68.66 -14.44 22.44
N MET A 2 -67.87 -13.91 21.49
CA MET A 2 -67.09 -12.65 21.59
C MET A 2 -65.92 -12.77 22.60
N THR A 3 -64.69 -13.15 22.16
CA THR A 3 -63.57 -12.27 21.71
C THR A 3 -63.02 -11.37 22.84
N LEU A 4 -61.74 -11.23 23.18
CA LEU A 4 -60.42 -11.37 22.55
C LEU A 4 -59.38 -11.42 23.69
N SER A 5 -58.44 -12.36 23.67
CA SER A 5 -57.05 -12.15 23.21
C SER A 5 -56.19 -11.16 24.00
N ARG A 6 -55.19 -11.74 24.67
CA ARG A 6 -53.76 -11.43 24.45
C ARG A 6 -53.38 -9.94 24.50
N CYS A 7 -53.51 -9.28 25.66
CA CYS A 7 -53.06 -7.89 25.78
C CYS A 7 -51.83 -7.65 26.69
N ALA A 8 -51.34 -8.66 27.42
CA ALA A 8 -50.20 -8.48 28.35
C ALA A 8 -48.83 -8.91 27.78
N SER A 9 -48.80 -9.89 26.86
CA SER A 9 -47.55 -10.45 26.29
C SER A 9 -46.94 -9.60 25.16
N GLN A 10 -47.72 -8.72 24.52
CA GLN A 10 -47.24 -7.85 23.41
C GLN A 10 -46.42 -6.64 23.87
N ARG A 11 -46.59 -6.15 25.11
CA ARG A 11 -45.89 -4.94 25.59
C ARG A 11 -44.39 -5.16 25.87
N SER A 12 -43.96 -6.37 26.22
CA SER A 12 -42.55 -6.68 26.47
C SER A 12 -41.76 -6.95 25.19
N LEU A 13 -42.41 -7.50 24.16
CA LEU A 13 -41.79 -7.77 22.86
C LEU A 13 -41.57 -6.48 22.06
N TYR A 14 -42.51 -5.53 22.11
CA TYR A 14 -42.35 -4.21 21.47
C TYR A 14 -41.22 -3.38 22.11
N ARG A 15 -41.02 -3.50 23.44
CA ARG A 15 -39.92 -2.84 24.16
C ARG A 15 -38.55 -3.42 23.79
N ARG A 16 -38.47 -4.70 23.41
CA ARG A 16 -37.23 -5.33 22.94
C ARG A 16 -36.97 -5.09 21.44
N LEU A 17 -38.00 -4.86 20.64
CA LEU A 17 -37.85 -4.55 19.20
C LEU A 17 -37.46 -3.08 18.94
N ALA A 18 -37.88 -2.16 19.80
CA ALA A 18 -37.47 -0.74 19.75
C ALA A 18 -36.01 -0.49 20.19
N GLN A 19 -35.32 -1.50 20.75
CA GLN A 19 -33.91 -1.43 21.15
C GLN A 19 -32.94 -1.98 20.09
N SER A 20 -33.43 -2.42 18.93
CA SER A 20 -32.60 -3.02 17.87
C SER A 20 -32.16 -2.04 16.77
N LEU A 21 -32.41 -0.75 16.95
CA LEU A 21 -31.84 0.28 16.10
C LEU A 21 -30.74 0.95 16.89
N LEU A 22 -29.50 0.48 16.73
CA LEU A 22 -28.30 1.32 16.74
C LEU A 22 -27.06 0.44 16.50
N VAL A 23 -26.37 0.78 15.40
CA VAL A 23 -24.96 0.46 15.08
C VAL A 23 -24.71 -1.01 14.68
N GLY A 24 -24.30 -1.33 13.47
CA GLY A 24 -23.69 -0.56 12.39
C GLY A 24 -22.79 -1.57 11.68
N SER A 25 -23.11 -1.93 10.44
CA SER A 25 -22.28 -2.81 9.64
C SER A 25 -20.95 -2.11 9.38
N LEU A 26 -19.91 -2.47 10.15
CA LEU A 26 -18.53 -2.14 9.79
C LEU A 26 -18.18 -2.99 8.57
N SER A 27 -18.45 -2.40 7.41
CA SER A 27 -17.96 -2.84 6.12
C SER A 27 -16.48 -3.19 6.25
N THR A 28 -16.15 -4.39 5.79
CA THR A 28 -14.80 -4.87 5.53
C THR A 28 -14.03 -3.81 4.75
N MET A 29 -13.19 -3.03 5.43
CA MET A 29 -12.08 -2.38 4.75
C MET A 29 -11.06 -3.48 4.49
N GLY A 30 -10.92 -3.81 3.21
CA GLY A 30 -10.03 -4.83 2.72
C GLY A 30 -8.62 -4.61 3.27
N LEU A 31 -8.05 -5.69 3.77
CA LEU A 31 -6.61 -5.85 3.83
C LEU A 31 -6.07 -5.54 2.44
N TRP A 32 -5.54 -4.34 2.22
CA TRP A 32 -4.44 -4.15 1.28
C TRP A 32 -3.19 -4.81 1.91
N ALA A 33 -3.28 -6.11 2.15
CA ALA A 33 -2.14 -6.98 2.35
C ALA A 33 -1.62 -7.30 0.95
N GLY A 34 -0.88 -6.35 0.40
CA GLY A 34 -0.36 -6.40 -0.96
C GLY A 34 0.89 -5.55 -1.14
N LEU A 35 1.62 -5.24 -0.07
CA LEU A 35 3.06 -5.07 -0.16
C LEU A 35 3.69 -6.36 0.37
N ALA A 36 3.44 -7.45 -0.37
CA ALA A 36 4.43 -8.51 -0.47
C ALA A 36 5.77 -7.81 -0.67
N ALA A 37 6.76 -8.21 0.14
CA ALA A 37 8.10 -7.66 0.13
C ALA A 37 8.48 -7.23 -1.29
N GLY A 38 8.48 -5.90 -1.51
CA GLY A 38 8.93 -5.33 -2.77
C GLY A 38 10.30 -5.90 -3.08
N PRO A 39 10.69 -5.92 -4.36
CA PRO A 39 11.90 -6.59 -4.79
C PRO A 39 13.03 -6.18 -3.85
N THR A 40 13.66 -7.17 -3.22
CA THR A 40 14.95 -6.95 -2.57
C THR A 40 15.84 -6.39 -3.67
N LEU A 41 15.93 -5.06 -3.73
CA LEU A 41 17.16 -4.38 -4.08
C LEU A 41 18.22 -5.20 -3.39
N ASN A 42 19.15 -5.73 -4.16
CA ASN A 42 20.23 -6.55 -3.65
C ASN A 42 21.09 -5.64 -2.76
N LEU A 43 20.63 -5.44 -1.52
CA LEU A 43 21.22 -4.60 -0.50
C LEU A 43 22.26 -5.48 0.18
N GLY A 44 23.34 -5.73 -0.57
CA GLY A 44 24.59 -6.12 0.04
C GLY A 44 24.93 -5.08 1.10
N ARG A 45 25.04 -5.55 2.34
CA ARG A 45 25.55 -4.85 3.53
C ARG A 45 24.55 -3.92 4.24
N LEU A 46 23.96 -4.47 5.31
CA LEU A 46 23.42 -3.73 6.44
C LEU A 46 24.55 -2.89 7.06
N GLU A 47 24.64 -1.62 6.69
CA GLU A 47 25.31 -0.64 7.53
C GLU A 47 24.25 -0.01 8.44
N ILE A 48 24.32 -0.37 9.73
CA ILE A 48 23.50 0.22 10.78
C ILE A 48 24.03 1.65 10.99
N GLY A 49 23.56 2.57 10.15
CA GLY A 49 23.88 3.99 10.19
C GLY A 49 22.69 4.80 10.69
N GLN A 50 22.85 5.33 11.90
CA GLN A 50 22.19 6.51 12.50
C GLN A 50 20.78 6.87 11.99
N SER A 51 19.77 6.52 12.79
CA SER A 51 18.39 6.99 12.66
C SER A 51 18.30 8.52 12.82
N ALA A 52 18.45 9.25 11.73
CA ALA A 52 18.12 10.67 11.68
C ALA A 52 16.59 10.83 11.76
N ALA A 53 16.13 11.63 12.73
CA ALA A 53 14.71 11.89 12.95
C ALA A 53 14.11 12.74 11.80
N TYR A 54 13.75 12.13 10.66
CA TYR A 54 13.08 12.84 9.55
C TYR A 54 11.60 13.19 9.81
N ALA A 55 11.19 13.39 11.06
CA ALA A 55 9.78 13.61 11.40
C ALA A 55 9.22 14.96 10.92
N GLN A 56 10.07 15.94 10.56
CA GLN A 56 9.64 17.33 10.38
C GLN A 56 9.69 17.89 8.95
N ASP A 57 10.21 17.18 7.96
CA ASP A 57 10.27 17.72 6.59
C ASP A 57 9.06 17.30 5.74
N SER A 58 8.07 18.19 5.63
CA SER A 58 6.92 18.01 4.74
C SER A 58 7.32 17.92 3.26
N SER A 59 8.41 18.59 2.87
CA SER A 59 8.96 18.49 1.51
C SER A 59 9.48 17.09 1.23
N LEU A 60 10.19 16.49 2.18
CA LEU A 60 10.70 15.13 2.03
C LEU A 60 9.58 14.10 1.84
N ILE A 61 8.52 14.17 2.66
CA ILE A 61 7.36 13.28 2.53
C ILE A 61 6.63 13.50 1.20
N SER A 62 6.47 14.75 0.77
CA SER A 62 5.84 15.04 -0.52
C SER A 62 6.65 14.47 -1.70
N ARG A 63 7.98 14.64 -1.69
CA ARG A 63 8.87 14.05 -2.71
C ARG A 63 8.84 12.53 -2.69
N TYR A 64 8.85 11.92 -1.50
CA TYR A 64 8.71 10.47 -1.34
C TYR A 64 7.38 9.95 -1.89
N ALA A 65 6.25 10.55 -1.52
CA ALA A 65 4.94 10.14 -1.99
C ALA A 65 4.81 10.23 -3.51
N ARG A 66 5.36 11.30 -4.12
CA ARG A 66 5.41 11.46 -5.58
C ARG A 66 6.30 10.42 -6.24
N ALA A 67 7.46 10.12 -5.66
CA ALA A 67 8.35 9.08 -6.17
C ALA A 67 7.67 7.70 -6.13
N VAL A 68 7.06 7.32 -5.00
CA VAL A 68 6.32 6.05 -4.86
C VAL A 68 5.19 5.95 -5.89
N TRP A 69 4.41 7.01 -6.07
CA TRP A 69 3.32 7.02 -7.06
C TRP A 69 3.82 6.79 -8.48
N GLU A 70 4.89 7.46 -8.90
CA GLU A 70 5.42 7.30 -10.24
C GLU A 70 6.12 5.95 -10.46
N VAL A 71 6.86 5.46 -9.45
CA VAL A 71 7.45 4.10 -9.48
C VAL A 71 6.34 3.06 -9.62
N GLU A 72 5.22 3.21 -8.91
CA GLU A 72 4.09 2.27 -9.01
C GLU A 72 3.43 2.29 -10.39
N LYS A 73 3.32 3.47 -11.02
CA LYS A 73 2.89 3.57 -12.42
C LYS A 73 3.82 2.81 -13.37
N LYS A 74 5.14 2.94 -13.17
CA LYS A 74 6.14 2.19 -13.94
C LYS A 74 6.05 0.70 -13.67
N ARG A 75 5.89 0.28 -12.40
CA ARG A 75 5.70 -1.12 -12.02
C ARG A 75 4.52 -1.73 -12.78
N SER A 76 3.38 -1.04 -12.79
CA SER A 76 2.18 -1.46 -13.52
C SER A 76 2.41 -1.58 -15.03
N TYR A 77 3.13 -0.61 -15.63
CA TYR A 77 3.48 -0.65 -17.05
C TYR A 77 4.36 -1.87 -17.39
N TYR A 78 5.46 -2.08 -16.65
CA TYR A 78 6.36 -3.21 -16.91
C TYR A 78 5.73 -4.56 -16.56
N TYR A 79 4.87 -4.62 -15.55
CA TYR A 79 4.09 -5.82 -15.22
C TYR A 79 3.28 -6.30 -16.43
N GLN A 80 2.63 -5.38 -17.16
CA GLN A 80 1.88 -5.72 -18.37
C GLN A 80 2.76 -6.27 -19.49
N MET A 81 4.02 -5.82 -19.58
CA MET A 81 4.99 -6.35 -20.55
C MET A 81 5.49 -7.76 -20.17
N VAL A 82 5.68 -8.02 -18.87
CA VAL A 82 6.15 -9.32 -18.37
C VAL A 82 5.04 -10.38 -18.43
N LYS A 83 3.77 -9.99 -18.24
CA LYS A 83 2.62 -10.89 -18.18
C LYS A 83 2.53 -11.93 -19.32
N PRO A 84 2.59 -11.55 -20.61
CA PRO A 84 2.56 -12.54 -21.69
C PRO A 84 3.78 -13.45 -21.71
N LEU A 85 4.95 -12.98 -21.27
CA LEU A 85 6.20 -13.75 -21.26
C LEU A 85 6.23 -14.84 -20.18
N MET A 86 5.40 -14.67 -19.15
CA MET A 86 5.30 -15.57 -17.99
C MET A 86 4.07 -16.49 -18.05
N GLY A 87 3.37 -16.57 -19.19
CA GLY A 87 2.17 -17.40 -19.31
C GLY A 87 0.94 -16.85 -18.59
N GLY A 88 0.88 -15.53 -18.36
CA GLY A 88 -0.31 -14.84 -17.89
C GLY A 88 -0.39 -14.57 -16.39
N SER A 89 0.41 -15.24 -15.57
CA SER A 89 0.52 -14.95 -14.13
C SER A 89 1.93 -14.48 -13.80
N VAL A 90 2.03 -13.31 -13.16
CA VAL A 90 3.31 -12.71 -12.77
C VAL A 90 3.28 -12.45 -11.27
N PRO A 91 4.21 -13.04 -10.50
CA PRO A 91 4.37 -12.70 -9.10
C PRO A 91 4.73 -11.22 -8.91
N ASP A 92 4.22 -10.58 -7.86
CA ASP A 92 4.53 -9.18 -7.56
C ASP A 92 6.04 -8.91 -7.40
N ASP A 93 6.78 -9.92 -6.95
CA ASP A 93 8.22 -9.90 -6.71
C ASP A 93 9.05 -10.44 -7.89
N VAL A 94 8.47 -10.54 -9.10
CA VAL A 94 9.13 -11.19 -10.26
C VAL A 94 10.54 -10.69 -10.49
N CYS A 95 10.79 -9.38 -10.38
CA CYS A 95 12.09 -8.77 -10.62
C CYS A 95 13.15 -9.01 -9.54
N SER A 96 12.77 -9.67 -8.42
CA SER A 96 13.72 -10.16 -7.42
C SER A 96 14.05 -11.63 -7.52
N ARG A 97 13.39 -12.36 -8.42
CA ARG A 97 13.63 -13.79 -8.59
C ARG A 97 14.89 -14.03 -9.43
N ARG A 98 15.54 -15.16 -9.17
CA ARG A 98 16.68 -15.65 -9.96
C ARG A 98 16.18 -16.55 -11.09
N GLY A 99 16.99 -16.70 -12.14
CA GLY A 99 16.68 -17.60 -13.26
C GLY A 99 15.51 -17.13 -14.13
N LEU A 100 15.30 -15.81 -14.22
CA LEU A 100 14.28 -15.24 -15.09
C LEU A 100 14.65 -15.49 -16.57
N PRO A 101 13.65 -15.70 -17.46
CA PRO A 101 13.88 -15.67 -18.89
C PRO A 101 14.57 -14.37 -19.31
N GLY A 102 15.49 -14.42 -20.29
CA GLY A 102 16.33 -13.27 -20.66
C GLY A 102 15.54 -11.99 -20.96
N GLN A 103 14.41 -12.11 -21.68
CA GLN A 103 13.55 -10.96 -21.97
C GLN A 103 12.86 -10.38 -20.73
N VAL A 104 12.47 -11.24 -19.78
CA VAL A 104 11.89 -10.80 -18.49
C VAL A 104 12.95 -10.10 -17.65
N GLN A 105 14.18 -10.64 -17.65
CA GLN A 105 15.31 -10.02 -16.97
C GLN A 105 15.63 -8.63 -17.55
N GLU A 106 15.62 -8.48 -18.86
CA GLU A 106 15.82 -7.18 -19.53
C GLU A 106 14.73 -6.16 -19.14
N ILE A 107 13.47 -6.58 -19.10
CA ILE A 107 12.37 -5.73 -18.65
C ILE A 107 12.56 -5.30 -17.18
N CYS A 108 12.93 -6.23 -16.30
CA CYS A 108 13.22 -5.94 -14.90
C CYS A 108 14.41 -4.98 -14.72
N ASN A 109 15.46 -5.12 -15.53
CA ASN A 109 16.59 -4.19 -15.52
C ASN A 109 16.16 -2.77 -15.91
N LYS A 110 15.31 -2.63 -16.95
CA LYS A 110 14.74 -1.34 -17.35
C LYS A 110 13.86 -0.75 -16.24
N PHE A 111 12.99 -1.54 -15.63
CA PHE A 111 12.18 -1.10 -14.50
C PHE A 111 13.04 -0.59 -13.33
N ASN A 112 14.11 -1.31 -12.98
CA ASN A 112 15.01 -0.91 -11.90
C ASN A 112 15.74 0.41 -12.21
N ALA A 113 16.21 0.58 -13.45
CA ALA A 113 16.84 1.83 -13.89
C ALA A 113 15.86 3.01 -13.86
N ASP A 114 14.68 2.86 -14.47
CA ASP A 114 13.63 3.88 -14.45
C ASP A 114 13.23 4.26 -13.01
N SER A 115 13.14 3.28 -12.12
CA SER A 115 12.81 3.53 -10.71
C SER A 115 13.92 4.30 -9.99
N ALA A 116 15.19 3.96 -10.25
CA ALA A 116 16.33 4.68 -9.70
C ALA A 116 16.37 6.13 -10.19
N ASP A 117 16.10 6.39 -11.48
CA ASP A 117 16.04 7.73 -12.04
C ASP A 117 14.90 8.56 -11.45
N ILE A 118 13.71 7.95 -11.25
CA ILE A 118 12.59 8.62 -10.58
C ILE A 118 12.99 9.04 -9.16
N VAL A 119 13.57 8.12 -8.39
CA VAL A 119 13.92 8.39 -6.98
C VAL A 119 15.06 9.41 -6.87
N ASN A 120 16.18 9.17 -7.56
CA ASN A 120 17.43 9.89 -7.35
C ASN A 120 17.52 11.16 -8.20
N GLU A 121 17.09 11.10 -9.46
CA GLU A 121 17.27 12.22 -10.39
C GLU A 121 16.06 13.16 -10.40
N LYS A 122 14.85 12.61 -10.47
CA LYS A 122 13.64 13.42 -10.55
C LYS A 122 13.22 13.98 -9.19
N TYR A 123 13.17 13.14 -8.17
CA TYR A 123 12.72 13.55 -6.84
C TYR A 123 13.85 13.86 -5.85
N ARG A 124 15.11 13.69 -6.27
CA ARG A 124 16.30 14.07 -5.49
C ARG A 124 16.30 13.44 -4.09
N LEU A 125 15.80 12.22 -3.98
CA LEU A 125 15.88 11.40 -2.78
C LEU A 125 17.14 10.58 -2.83
N THR A 126 17.85 10.45 -1.72
CA THR A 126 18.86 9.40 -1.62
C THR A 126 18.19 8.05 -1.45
N ASN A 127 18.85 6.97 -1.85
CA ASN A 127 18.39 5.60 -1.58
C ASN A 127 18.14 5.40 -0.07
N GLU A 128 18.97 6.00 0.80
CA GLU A 128 18.79 5.94 2.25
C GLU A 128 17.49 6.62 2.70
N GLN A 129 17.20 7.84 2.22
CA GLN A 129 15.96 8.55 2.55
C GLN A 129 14.72 7.77 2.09
N PHE A 130 14.78 7.24 0.85
CA PHE A 130 13.68 6.46 0.30
C PHE A 130 13.45 5.18 1.12
N ASN A 131 14.52 4.47 1.47
CA ASN A 131 14.44 3.23 2.23
C ASN A 131 14.01 3.47 3.68
N ASP A 132 14.50 4.53 4.33
CA ASP A 132 14.11 4.90 5.70
C ASP A 132 12.61 5.18 5.78
N LEU A 133 12.07 6.01 4.88
CA LEU A 133 10.64 6.30 4.82
C LEU A 133 9.82 5.04 4.48
N THR A 134 10.33 4.20 3.57
CA THR A 134 9.68 2.93 3.21
C THR A 134 9.58 1.95 4.38
N ARG A 135 10.61 1.91 5.24
CA ARG A 135 10.59 1.12 6.47
C ARG A 135 9.66 1.76 7.51
N ARG A 136 9.88 3.03 7.83
CA ARG A 136 9.19 3.73 8.91
C ARG A 136 7.69 3.84 8.67
N GLN A 137 7.21 3.99 7.44
CA GLN A 137 5.75 4.01 7.18
C GLN A 137 5.03 2.72 7.61
N ARG A 138 5.76 1.60 7.77
CA ARG A 138 5.19 0.33 8.26
C ARG A 138 5.00 0.35 9.78
N GLU A 139 5.87 1.07 10.48
CA GLU A 139 5.99 1.07 11.94
C GLU A 139 5.35 2.31 12.58
N ASP A 140 5.30 3.44 11.87
CA ASP A 140 4.80 4.73 12.31
C ASP A 140 3.45 5.07 11.63
N PRO A 141 2.32 4.95 12.35
CA PRO A 141 1.00 5.28 11.83
C PRO A 141 0.86 6.74 11.39
N ALA A 142 1.46 7.69 12.10
CA ALA A 142 1.33 9.11 11.80
C ALA A 142 2.06 9.45 10.50
N LEU A 143 3.24 8.86 10.28
CA LEU A 143 3.96 8.98 9.01
C LEU A 143 3.16 8.34 7.86
N ARG A 144 2.61 7.15 8.07
CA ARG A 144 1.77 6.47 7.06
C ARG A 144 0.58 7.32 6.65
N ASP A 145 -0.11 7.95 7.60
CA ASP A 145 -1.27 8.79 7.32
C ASP A 145 -0.88 10.04 6.53
N ARG A 146 0.26 10.67 6.83
CA ARG A 146 0.79 11.80 6.06
C ARG A 146 1.14 11.41 4.62
N ILE A 147 1.80 10.26 4.42
CA ILE A 147 2.10 9.74 3.09
C ILE A 147 0.80 9.46 2.33
N ARG A 148 -0.20 8.85 2.98
CA ARG A 148 -1.51 8.58 2.38
C ARG A 148 -2.22 9.86 1.96
N GLN A 149 -2.21 10.90 2.79
CA GLN A 149 -2.81 12.19 2.45
C GLN A 149 -2.13 12.82 1.23
N GLU A 150 -0.79 12.78 1.16
CA GLU A 150 -0.07 13.26 -0.03
C GLU A 150 -0.40 12.45 -1.28
N LEU A 151 -0.53 11.12 -1.18
CA LEU A 151 -0.94 10.26 -2.30
C LEU A 151 -2.35 10.60 -2.80
N LEU A 152 -3.30 10.84 -1.90
CA LEU A 152 -4.64 11.29 -2.27
C LEU A 152 -4.61 12.65 -2.99
N ARG A 153 -3.78 13.59 -2.51
CA ARG A 153 -3.59 14.91 -3.15
C ARG A 153 -2.92 14.82 -4.52
N ILE A 154 -2.18 13.75 -4.83
CA ILE A 154 -1.56 13.53 -6.14
C ILE A 154 -2.56 12.93 -7.13
N GLN A 155 -3.55 12.16 -6.64
CA GLN A 155 -4.52 11.42 -7.45
C GLN A 155 -5.82 12.18 -7.72
N GLY A 156 -6.19 13.11 -6.84
CA GLY A 156 -7.31 14.04 -7.02
C GLY A 156 -6.90 15.31 -7.75
#